data_AF-A0A962WFU7-F1
#
_entry.id   AF-A0A962WFU7-F1
#
_cell.length_a   1.000
_cell.length_b   1.000
_cell.length_c   1.000
_cell.angle_alpha   90.00
_cell.angle_beta   90.00
_cell.angle_gamma   90.00
#
_symmetry.space_group_name_H-M   'P 1'
#
loop_
_entity.id
_entity.type
_entity.pdbx_description
1 polymer ?
#
loop_
_entity_poly.entity_id
_entity_poly.type
_entity_poly.pdbx_seq_one_letter_code
_entity_poly.pdbx_strand_id
1 'polypeptide(L)' 'MPNIEMYSTRFCPYCMAARRLLDAKQVEYTVYDLDREPARRKEMMERSGRHTVPQI' A
#
# COMPACT_ATOMS: atom_id res chain seq x y z
N MET A 1 16.87 -4.96 7.28
CA MET A 1 16.20 -3.75 6.78
C MET A 1 14.71 -3.86 7.11
N PRO A 2 13.98 -2.76 7.32
CA PRO A 2 12.54 -2.83 7.54
C PRO A 2 11.84 -3.30 6.27
N ASN A 3 10.91 -4.25 6.40
CA ASN A 3 10.05 -4.67 5.30
C ASN A 3 8.98 -3.59 5.10
N ILE A 4 9.04 -2.88 3.96
CA ILE A 4 8.05 -1.86 3.61
C ILE A 4 7.01 -2.50 2.70
N GLU A 5 5.75 -2.42 3.08
CA GLU A 5 4.63 -3.00 2.34
C GLU A 5 3.56 -1.92 2.16
N MET A 6 3.05 -1.75 0.95
CA MET A 6 2.01 -0.77 0.67
C MET A 6 0.76 -1.44 0.12
N TYR A 7 -0.37 -1.26 0.78
CA TYR A 7 -1.68 -1.61 0.25
C TYR A 7 -2.20 -0.50 -0.65
N SER A 8 -2.63 -0.89 -1.85
CA SER A 8 -3.00 0.03 -2.92
C SER A 8 -4.22 -0.48 -3.69
N THR A 9 -4.85 0.43 -4.44
CA THR A 9 -5.81 0.10 -5.49
C THR A 9 -5.34 0.73 -6.79
N ARG A 10 -5.82 0.21 -7.91
CA ARG A 10 -5.49 0.64 -9.27
C ARG A 10 -5.96 2.07 -9.54
N PHE A 11 -7.13 2.44 -9.01
CA PHE A 11 -7.77 3.74 -9.25
C PHE A 11 -7.70 4.65 -8.03
N CYS A 12 -6.48 4.93 -7.54
CA CYS A 12 -6.28 5.85 -6.43
C CYS A 12 -5.12 6.83 -6.71
N PRO A 13 -5.39 8.14 -6.85
CA PRO A 13 -4.33 9.13 -7.09
C PRO A 13 -3.34 9.23 -5.92
N TYR A 14 -3.82 9.06 -4.68
CA TYR A 14 -2.97 9.06 -3.49
C TYR A 14 -2.02 7.86 -3.44
N CYS A 15 -2.44 6.69 -3.93
CA CYS A 15 -1.56 5.54 -4.07
C CYS A 15 -0.42 5.78 -5.07
N MET A 16 -0.70 6.48 -6.17
CA MET A 16 0.34 6.86 -7.13
C MET A 16 1.33 7.85 -6.51
N ALA A 17 0.85 8.81 -5.72
CA ALA A 17 1.72 9.74 -4.99
C ALA A 17 2.60 9.02 -3.95
N ALA A 18 2.03 8.06 -3.21
CA ALA A 18 2.76 7.24 -2.24
C ALA A 18 3.89 6.43 -2.89
N ARG A 19 3.62 5.77 -4.04
CA ARG A 19 4.67 5.09 -4.83
C ARG A 19 5.80 6.02 -5.20
N ARG A 20 5.48 7.18 -5.79
CA ARG A 20 6.50 8.18 -6.17
C ARG A 20 7.34 8.64 -4.98
N LEU A 21 6.74 8.79 -3.80
CA LEU A 21 7.46 9.15 -2.58
C LEU A 21 8.43 8.04 -2.14
N LEU A 22 8.02 6.77 -2.20
CA LEU A 22 8.86 5.63 -1.87
C LEU A 22 9.99 5.45 -2.90
N ASP A 23 9.69 5.60 -4.19
CA ASP A 23 10.67 5.56 -5.28
C ASP A 23 11.71 6.68 -5.11
N ALA A 24 11.28 7.91 -4.78
CA ALA A 24 12.17 9.04 -4.52
C ALA A 24 13.05 8.84 -3.28
N LYS A 25 12.59 8.04 -2.31
CA LYS A 25 13.39 7.63 -1.15
C LYS A 25 14.35 6.47 -1.45
N GLN A 26 14.26 5.89 -2.66
CA GLN A 26 15.07 4.75 -3.10
C GLN A 26 15.03 3.57 -2.13
N VAL A 27 13.85 3.33 -1.54
CA VAL A 27 13.61 2.19 -0.65
C VAL A 27 12.96 1.07 -1.42
N GLU A 28 13.29 -0.18 -1.07
CA GLU A 28 12.56 -1.34 -1.57
C GLU A 28 11.24 -1.49 -0.82
N TYR A 29 10.16 -1.74 -1.56
CA TYR A 29 8.84 -1.97 -0.98
C TYR A 29 8.01 -2.92 -1.83
N THR A 30 7.10 -3.65 -1.17
CA THR A 30 6.13 -4.52 -1.84
C THR A 30 4.80 -3.80 -1.97
N VAL A 31 4.10 -3.97 -3.09
CA VAL A 31 2.77 -3.41 -3.30
C VAL A 31 1.74 -4.53 -3.35
N TYR A 32 0.75 -4.46 -2.47
CA TYR A 32 -0.42 -5.33 -2.50
C TYR A 32 -1.59 -4.60 -3.17
N ASP A 33 -2.03 -5.12 -4.32
CA ASP A 33 -3.16 -4.57 -5.06
C ASP A 33 -4.46 -5.19 -4.55
N LEU A 34 -5.22 -4.42 -3.76
CA LEU A 34 -6.49 -4.86 -3.17
C LEU A 34 -7.59 -5.09 -4.22
N ASP A 35 -7.43 -4.59 -5.45
CA ASP A 35 -8.37 -4.90 -6.54
C ASP A 35 -8.16 -6.32 -7.07
N ARG A 36 -6.93 -6.84 -6.98
CA ARG A 36 -6.57 -8.22 -7.37
C ARG A 36 -6.63 -9.19 -6.20
N GLU A 37 -6.33 -8.71 -5.00
CA GLU A 37 -6.23 -9.50 -3.77
C GLU A 37 -7.17 -8.94 -2.69
N PRO A 38 -8.50 -8.97 -2.88
CA PRO A 38 -9.46 -8.36 -1.96
C PRO A 38 -9.40 -8.95 -0.54
N ALA A 39 -8.96 -10.20 -0.39
CA ALA A 39 -8.76 -10.85 0.90
C ALA A 39 -7.74 -10.12 1.79
N ARG A 40 -6.73 -9.47 1.19
CA ARG A 40 -5.72 -8.69 1.92
C ARG A 40 -6.26 -7.39 2.53
N ARG A 41 -7.47 -6.96 2.17
CA ARG A 41 -8.11 -5.80 2.81
C ARG A 41 -8.29 -6.03 4.32
N LYS A 42 -8.64 -7.26 4.71
CA LYS A 42 -8.77 -7.62 6.14
C LYS A 42 -7.43 -7.47 6.86
N GLU A 43 -6.37 -8.02 6.27
CA GLU A 43 -4.99 -7.88 6.78
C GLU A 43 -4.56 -6.42 6.91
N MET A 44 -4.82 -5.59 5.88
CA MET A 44 -4.55 -4.15 5.92
C MET A 44 -5.26 -3.47 7.09
N MET A 45 -6.55 -3.77 7.30
CA MET A 45 -7.34 -3.17 8.38
C MET A 45 -6.84 -3.61 9.76
N GLU A 46 -6.51 -4.89 9.92
CA GLU A 46 -5.97 -5.43 11.18
C GLU A 46 -4.63 -4.80 11.55
N ARG A 47 -3.78 -4.52 10.55
CA ARG A 47 -2.45 -3.92 10.75
C ARG A 47 -2.49 -2.40 10.94
N SER A 48 -3.28 -1.71 10.12
CA SER A 48 -3.30 -0.23 10.08
C SER A 48 -4.40 0.41 10.95
N GLY A 49 -5.42 -0.35 11.33
CA GLY A 49 -6.64 0.17 11.95
C GLY A 49 -7.48 1.06 11.02
N ARG A 50 -7.16 1.10 9.71
CA ARG A 50 -7.78 1.98 8.72
C ARG A 50 -8.36 1.19 7.55
N HIS A 51 -9.43 1.72 6.96
CA HIS A 51 -10.12 1.10 5.82
C HIS A 51 -9.72 1.70 4.45
N THR A 52 -9.10 2.88 4.45
CA THR A 52 -8.77 3.63 3.22
C THR A 52 -7.38 3.26 2.70
N VAL A 53 -7.16 3.40 1.41
CA VAL A 53 -5.82 3.31 0.79
C VAL A 53 -5.30 4.71 0.43
N PRO A 54 -3.98 4.94 0.34
CA PRO A 54 -2.89 3.99 0.62
C PRO A 54 -2.64 3.74 2.12
N GLN A 55 -2.19 2.53 2.47
CA GLN A 55 -1.60 2.19 3.79
C GLN A 55 -0.20 1.61 3.57
N ILE A 56 0.78 2.06 4.35
CA ILE A 56 2.19 1.64 4.32
C ILE A 56 2.57 1.15 5.73
#